data_AF-A0A1I0G2G4-F1
#
_entry.id   AF-A0A1I0G2G4-F1
#
_cell.length_a   1.000
_cell.length_b   1.000
_cell.length_c   1.000
_cell.angle_alpha   90.00
_cell.angle_beta   90.00
_cell.angle_gamma   90.00
#
_symmetry.space_group_name_H-M   'P 1'
#
loop_
_entity.id
_entity.type
_entity.pdbx_description
1 polymer ?
#
loop_
_entity_poly.entity_id
_entity_poly.type
_entity_poly.pdbx_seq_one_letter_code
_entity_poly.pdbx_strand_id
1 'polypeptide(L)'
;MVSNRQTLVKSIHNIFEKLAGAGFLLSIMSLFLLLSSDVDDMYEFANGISDFFPWVVGFSLFTYVIDYLVFKFLNNRNTIKIILYMAFGYLIFMVNPMNVFMLLMGVMGLICSLILYFGNRLAQSSNIFTYGFSIVVLIPLFIIINIDFTEKEGWKEVSSSSTFEATFDNFNGKHEIPIPLREGDTLTFYTTFNNENGGGHGLYMLNENDRKIGMKERNENELQYYADQSGVYRIVIIGDDVKGSFTVNWKIE
;
A
#
# COMPACT_ATOMS: atom_id res chain seq x y z
N MET A 1 -12.28 -19.28 38.07
CA MET A 1 -12.88 -18.73 36.83
C MET A 1 -12.85 -17.20 36.74
N VAL A 2 -12.95 -16.44 37.85
CA VAL A 2 -12.94 -14.95 37.81
C VAL A 2 -11.59 -14.34 37.36
N SER A 3 -10.46 -14.96 37.73
CA SER A 3 -9.11 -14.52 37.35
C SER A 3 -8.86 -14.52 35.83
N ASN A 4 -9.31 -15.54 35.09
CA ASN A 4 -9.11 -15.60 33.64
C ASN A 4 -9.88 -14.50 32.89
N ARG A 5 -11.07 -14.09 33.37
CA ARG A 5 -11.87 -13.06 32.71
C ARG A 5 -11.23 -11.67 32.82
N GLN A 6 -10.66 -11.33 33.98
CA GLN A 6 -9.97 -10.05 34.18
C GLN A 6 -8.67 -9.96 33.37
N THR A 7 -7.91 -11.05 33.29
CA THR A 7 -6.71 -11.12 32.43
C THR A 7 -7.06 -10.99 30.95
N LEU A 8 -8.18 -11.60 30.53
CA LEU A 8 -8.65 -11.54 29.14
C LEU A 8 -9.13 -10.14 28.76
N VAL A 9 -9.91 -9.47 29.61
CA VAL A 9 -10.36 -8.08 29.37
C VAL A 9 -9.18 -7.12 29.30
N LYS A 10 -8.19 -7.26 30.19
CA LYS A 10 -6.98 -6.43 30.16
C LYS A 10 -6.14 -6.66 28.90
N SER A 11 -6.09 -7.90 28.42
CA SER A 11 -5.38 -8.25 27.18
C SER A 11 -6.08 -7.66 25.95
N ILE A 12 -7.41 -7.76 25.89
CA ILE A 12 -8.22 -7.15 24.82
C ILE A 12 -8.05 -5.63 24.81
N HIS A 13 -8.10 -4.99 25.97
CA HIS A 13 -7.90 -3.54 26.06
C HIS A 13 -6.54 -3.10 25.54
N ASN A 14 -5.47 -3.83 25.89
CA ASN A 14 -4.13 -3.57 25.38
C ASN A 14 -4.05 -3.69 23.83
N ILE A 15 -4.80 -4.63 23.24
CA ILE A 15 -4.90 -4.74 21.77
C ILE A 15 -5.54 -3.47 21.18
N PHE A 16 -6.63 -2.99 21.78
CA PHE A 16 -7.27 -1.75 21.33
C PHE A 16 -6.36 -0.53 21.49
N GLU A 17 -5.53 -0.46 22.55
CA GLU A 17 -4.53 0.61 22.69
C GLU A 17 -3.52 0.61 21.53
N LYS A 18 -3.05 -0.57 21.09
CA LYS A 18 -2.14 -0.69 19.94
C LYS A 18 -2.80 -0.35 18.62
N LEU A 19 -4.03 -0.82 18.43
CA LEU A 19 -4.85 -0.46 17.27
C LEU A 19 -5.13 1.04 17.22
N ALA A 20 -5.32 1.69 18.38
CA ALA A 20 -5.50 3.13 18.43
C ALA A 20 -4.23 3.88 18.02
N GLY A 21 -3.05 3.41 18.43
CA GLY A 21 -1.78 3.94 17.92
C GLY A 21 -1.65 3.80 16.40
N ALA A 22 -2.04 2.64 15.86
CA ALA A 22 -2.05 2.38 14.41
C ALA A 22 -3.03 3.31 13.67
N GLY A 23 -4.25 3.45 14.18
CA GLY A 23 -5.27 4.33 13.64
C GLY A 23 -4.86 5.81 13.71
N PHE A 24 -4.15 6.21 14.76
CA PHE A 24 -3.61 7.56 14.89
C PHE A 24 -2.52 7.83 13.83
N LEU A 25 -1.60 6.89 13.63
CA LEU A 25 -0.59 6.99 12.58
C LEU A 25 -1.26 7.06 11.19
N LEU A 26 -2.22 6.17 10.90
CA LEU A 26 -2.97 6.19 9.65
C LEU A 26 -3.73 7.50 9.46
N SER A 27 -4.34 8.07 10.50
CA SER A 27 -5.02 9.37 10.41
C SER A 27 -4.09 10.50 9.99
N ILE A 28 -2.86 10.53 10.53
CA ILE A 28 -1.86 11.53 10.16
C ILE A 28 -1.42 11.33 8.70
N MET A 29 -1.22 10.07 8.28
CA MET A 29 -0.87 9.76 6.89
C MET A 29 -2.02 10.09 5.93
N SER A 30 -3.26 9.77 6.28
CA SER A 30 -4.45 10.13 5.51
C SER A 30 -4.61 11.64 5.40
N LEU A 31 -4.39 12.39 6.48
CA LEU A 31 -4.40 13.85 6.43
C LEU A 31 -3.29 14.39 5.54
N PHE A 32 -2.08 13.82 5.61
CA PHE A 32 -0.98 14.20 4.73
C PHE A 32 -1.34 13.95 3.26
N LEU A 33 -1.91 12.78 2.95
CA LEU A 33 -2.35 12.43 1.59
C LEU A 33 -3.41 13.40 1.09
N LEU A 34 -4.46 13.68 1.86
CA LEU A 34 -5.50 14.65 1.48
C LEU A 34 -4.99 16.08 1.29
N LEU A 35 -3.85 16.42 1.89
CA LEU A 35 -3.20 17.73 1.72
C LEU A 35 -2.23 17.74 0.52
N SER A 36 -1.78 16.57 0.08
CA SER A 36 -0.84 16.44 -1.05
C SER A 36 -1.53 16.12 -2.37
N SER A 37 -2.64 15.37 -2.34
CA SER A 37 -3.48 15.08 -3.50
C SER A 37 -4.54 16.17 -3.67
N ASP A 38 -5.06 16.31 -4.89
CA ASP A 38 -6.29 17.06 -5.07
C ASP A 38 -7.42 16.37 -4.30
N VAL A 39 -8.22 17.15 -3.57
CA VAL A 39 -9.21 16.62 -2.61
C VAL A 39 -10.27 15.75 -3.30
N ASP A 40 -10.46 15.93 -4.60
CA ASP A 40 -11.43 15.21 -5.41
C ASP A 40 -10.89 13.86 -5.94
N ASP A 41 -9.57 13.61 -5.86
CA ASP A 41 -8.97 12.36 -6.29
C ASP A 41 -9.06 11.28 -5.20
N MET A 42 -10.22 10.60 -5.17
CA MET A 42 -10.45 9.47 -4.26
C MET A 42 -9.65 8.22 -4.63
N TYR A 43 -9.25 8.07 -5.90
CA TYR A 43 -8.46 6.92 -6.34
C TYR A 43 -7.04 6.99 -5.79
N GLU A 44 -6.35 8.12 -5.96
CA GLU A 44 -5.01 8.35 -5.42
C GLU A 44 -5.03 8.25 -3.89
N PHE A 45 -6.03 8.83 -3.24
CA PHE A 45 -6.18 8.75 -1.79
C PHE A 45 -6.33 7.30 -1.29
N ALA A 46 -7.25 6.53 -1.88
CA ALA A 46 -7.50 5.15 -1.48
C ALA A 46 -6.28 4.26 -1.76
N ASN A 47 -5.66 4.41 -2.93
CA ASN A 47 -4.46 3.66 -3.30
C ASN A 47 -3.26 4.01 -2.42
N GLY A 48 -3.08 5.29 -2.09
CA GLY A 48 -2.03 5.76 -1.16
C GLY A 48 -2.19 5.16 0.24
N ILE A 49 -3.41 5.16 0.80
CA ILE A 49 -3.66 4.51 2.10
C ILE A 49 -3.41 3.00 2.00
N SER A 50 -3.85 2.36 0.92
CA SER A 50 -3.65 0.93 0.68
C SER A 50 -2.16 0.56 0.70
N ASP A 51 -1.31 1.36 0.05
CA ASP A 51 0.14 1.16 0.05
C ASP A 51 0.78 1.32 1.43
N PHE A 52 0.29 2.25 2.26
CA PHE A 52 0.79 2.44 3.64
C PHE A 52 0.25 1.41 4.64
N PHE A 53 -0.93 0.83 4.39
CA PHE A 53 -1.63 -0.01 5.36
C PHE A 53 -0.80 -1.21 5.85
N PRO A 54 -0.13 -2.01 4.99
CA PRO A 54 0.74 -3.10 5.43
C PRO A 54 1.89 -2.64 6.33
N TRP A 55 2.47 -1.47 6.06
CA TRP A 55 3.56 -0.91 6.86
C TRP A 55 3.09 -0.55 8.26
N VAL A 56 1.92 0.09 8.39
CA VAL A 56 1.34 0.44 9.70
C VAL A 56 1.03 -0.81 10.51
N VAL A 57 0.46 -1.85 9.89
CA VAL A 57 0.21 -3.14 10.55
C VAL A 57 1.54 -3.74 11.01
N GLY A 58 2.57 -3.74 10.15
CA GLY A 58 3.92 -4.20 10.49
C GLY A 58 4.50 -3.47 11.70
N PHE A 59 4.52 -2.14 11.69
CA PHE A 59 4.97 -1.33 12.82
C PHE A 59 4.21 -1.62 14.11
N SER A 60 2.89 -1.82 14.01
CA SER A 60 2.03 -2.12 15.16
C SER A 60 2.39 -3.46 15.80
N LEU A 61 2.72 -4.48 15.02
CA LEU A 61 3.18 -5.78 15.52
C LEU A 61 4.53 -5.65 16.26
N PHE A 62 5.46 -4.82 15.78
CA PHE A 62 6.73 -4.59 16.46
C PHE A 62 6.57 -3.95 17.85
N THR A 63 5.50 -3.20 18.08
CA THR A 63 5.26 -2.60 19.41
C THR A 63 5.10 -3.66 20.51
N TYR A 64 4.56 -4.83 20.19
CA TYR A 64 4.46 -5.95 21.14
C TYR A 64 5.83 -6.54 21.46
N VAL A 65 6.71 -6.66 20.45
CA VAL A 65 8.09 -7.12 20.63
C VAL A 65 8.87 -6.16 21.53
N ILE A 66 8.73 -4.85 21.28
CA ILE A 66 9.39 -3.82 22.10
C ILE A 66 8.89 -3.87 23.55
N ASP A 67 7.57 -3.94 23.76
CA ASP A 67 6.99 -4.02 25.10
C ASP A 67 7.46 -5.27 25.86
N TYR A 68 7.56 -6.42 25.17
CA TYR A 68 8.11 -7.65 25.74
C TYR A 68 9.59 -7.50 26.13
N LEU A 69 10.43 -6.95 25.25
CA LEU A 69 11.86 -6.74 25.50
C LEU A 69 12.09 -5.78 26.67
N VAL A 70 11.33 -4.69 26.73
CA VAL A 70 11.41 -3.69 27.81
C VAL A 70 11.00 -4.28 29.16
N PHE A 71 9.90 -5.06 29.17
CA PHE A 71 9.43 -5.73 30.38
C PHE A 71 10.43 -6.77 30.88
N LYS A 72 10.99 -7.58 29.98
CA LYS A 72 11.86 -8.72 30.35
C LYS A 72 13.28 -8.30 30.74
N PHE A 73 13.87 -7.31 30.08
CA PHE A 73 15.32 -7.07 30.17
C PHE A 73 15.72 -5.68 30.68
N LEU A 74 14.86 -4.67 30.62
CA LEU A 74 15.31 -3.25 30.64
C LEU A 74 14.64 -2.40 31.72
N ASN A 75 14.11 -3.04 32.77
CA ASN A 75 13.60 -2.40 33.98
C ASN A 75 12.58 -1.25 33.70
N ASN A 76 11.78 -1.43 32.64
CA ASN A 76 10.67 -0.55 32.26
C ASN A 76 10.98 0.96 32.16
N ARG A 77 12.20 1.34 31.76
CA ARG A 77 12.54 2.76 31.59
C ARG A 77 11.97 3.31 30.27
N ASN A 78 11.16 4.37 30.37
CA ASN A 78 10.54 5.04 29.21
C ASN A 78 11.57 5.49 28.16
N THR A 79 12.75 5.97 28.57
CA THR A 79 13.82 6.39 27.64
C THR A 79 14.29 5.22 26.77
N ILE A 80 14.45 4.03 27.37
CA ILE A 80 14.88 2.83 26.64
C ILE A 80 13.80 2.41 25.64
N LYS A 81 12.52 2.52 26.03
CA LYS A 81 11.40 2.26 25.14
C LYS A 81 11.44 3.17 23.91
N ILE A 82 11.64 4.48 24.08
CA ILE A 82 11.74 5.42 22.96
C ILE A 82 12.90 5.07 22.03
N ILE A 83 14.09 4.78 22.60
CA ILE A 83 15.27 4.36 21.81
C ILE A 83 14.98 3.10 21.00
N LEU A 84 14.30 2.11 21.58
CA LEU A 84 13.92 0.90 20.87
C LEU A 84 12.92 1.17 19.74
N TYR A 85 11.92 2.03 19.95
CA TYR A 85 11.01 2.42 18.86
C TYR A 85 11.77 3.06 17.70
N MET A 86 12.66 4.02 17.98
CA MET A 86 13.49 4.65 16.94
C MET A 86 14.38 3.64 16.21
N ALA A 87 15.04 2.74 16.95
CA ALA A 87 15.91 1.72 16.38
C ALA A 87 15.14 0.76 15.47
N PHE A 88 14.01 0.21 15.94
CA PHE A 88 13.17 -0.68 15.13
C PHE A 88 12.54 0.03 13.92
N GLY A 89 12.09 1.28 14.12
CA GLY A 89 11.55 2.12 13.06
C GLY A 89 12.55 2.33 11.92
N TYR A 90 13.83 2.55 12.25
CA TYR A 90 14.88 2.72 11.27
C TYR A 90 15.34 1.40 10.65
N LEU A 91 15.57 0.38 11.48
CA LEU A 91 16.19 -0.89 11.06
C LEU A 91 15.31 -1.73 10.13
N ILE A 92 13.98 -1.57 10.17
CA ILE A 92 13.07 -2.31 9.26
C ILE A 92 13.39 -2.02 7.79
N PHE A 93 13.87 -0.82 7.49
CA PHE A 93 14.24 -0.39 6.15
C PHE A 93 15.72 -0.64 5.82
N MET A 94 16.47 -1.32 6.70
CA MET A 94 17.90 -1.63 6.49
C MET A 94 18.17 -3.09 6.10
N VAL A 95 17.14 -3.86 5.76
CA VAL A 95 17.28 -5.29 5.41
C VAL A 95 17.93 -5.50 4.02
N ASN A 96 17.84 -4.50 3.13
CA ASN A 96 18.38 -4.55 1.77
C ASN A 96 19.69 -3.74 1.64
N PRO A 97 20.51 -3.95 0.59
CA PRO A 97 21.78 -3.24 0.40
C PRO A 97 21.62 -1.72 0.49
N MET A 98 22.58 -1.09 1.19
CA MET A 98 22.53 0.33 1.52
C MET A 98 22.54 1.20 0.26
N ASN A 99 21.47 1.95 0.05
CA ASN A 99 21.34 3.02 -0.94
C ASN A 99 20.78 4.27 -0.24
N VAL A 100 20.97 5.45 -0.82
CA VAL A 100 20.44 6.74 -0.34
C VAL A 100 18.92 6.65 -0.11
N PHE A 101 18.19 5.98 -1.00
CA PHE A 101 16.75 5.75 -0.83
C PHE A 101 16.41 5.03 0.49
N MET A 102 17.22 4.03 0.87
CA MET A 102 17.02 3.25 2.10
C MET A 102 17.30 4.09 3.35
N LEU A 103 18.28 5.01 3.29
CA LEU A 103 18.53 5.96 4.37
C LEU A 103 17.32 6.88 4.58
N LEU A 104 16.72 7.39 3.51
CA LEU A 104 15.52 8.23 3.56
C LEU A 104 14.31 7.45 4.12
N MET A 105 14.09 6.21 3.65
CA MET A 105 13.04 5.33 4.18
C MET A 105 13.25 5.01 5.65
N GLY A 106 14.50 4.80 6.09
CA GLY A 106 14.83 4.63 7.51
C GLY A 106 14.44 5.84 8.37
N VAL A 107 14.68 7.06 7.90
CA VAL A 107 14.26 8.28 8.60
C VAL A 107 12.73 8.37 8.66
N MET A 108 12.03 8.04 7.58
CA MET A 108 10.57 7.99 7.57
C MET A 108 10.04 6.95 8.59
N GLY A 109 10.63 5.75 8.62
CA GLY A 109 10.30 4.72 9.59
C GLY A 109 10.53 5.14 11.04
N LEU A 110 11.60 5.87 11.30
CA LEU A 110 11.85 6.47 12.62
C LEU A 110 10.72 7.44 13.00
N ILE A 111 10.33 8.36 12.10
CA ILE A 111 9.25 9.31 12.34
C ILE A 111 7.92 8.56 12.62
N CYS A 112 7.56 7.60 11.77
CA CYS A 112 6.36 6.77 11.95
C CYS A 112 6.36 6.04 13.30
N SER A 113 7.50 5.47 13.71
CA SER A 113 7.62 4.76 14.99
C SER A 113 7.41 5.69 16.20
N LEU A 114 7.87 6.95 16.12
CA LEU A 114 7.68 7.94 17.18
C LEU A 114 6.22 8.38 17.27
N ILE A 115 5.57 8.61 16.11
CA ILE A 115 4.13 8.90 16.05
C ILE A 115 3.33 7.76 16.66
N LEU A 116 3.67 6.51 16.31
CA LEU A 116 3.01 5.31 16.83
C LEU A 116 3.22 5.18 18.36
N TYR A 117 4.42 5.43 18.86
CA TYR A 117 4.71 5.45 20.30
C TYR A 117 3.86 6.52 21.02
N PHE A 118 3.78 7.72 20.45
CA PHE A 118 2.98 8.81 20.98
C PHE A 118 1.49 8.46 21.01
N GLY A 119 0.95 7.93 19.90
CA GLY A 119 -0.44 7.46 19.81
C GLY A 119 -0.76 6.37 20.84
N ASN A 120 0.12 5.38 21.01
CA ASN A 120 -0.03 4.35 22.04
C ASN A 120 -0.09 4.93 23.46
N ARG A 121 0.72 5.96 23.74
CA ARG A 121 0.74 6.63 25.06
C ARG A 121 -0.53 7.43 25.31
N LEU A 122 -1.08 8.08 24.28
CA LEU A 122 -2.37 8.76 24.37
C LEU A 122 -3.51 7.77 24.60
N ALA A 123 -3.51 6.64 23.90
CA ALA A 123 -4.50 5.58 24.08
C ALA A 123 -4.52 5.04 25.53
N GLN A 124 -3.34 4.83 26.13
CA GLN A 124 -3.22 4.41 27.53
C GLN A 124 -3.81 5.42 28.53
N SER A 125 -3.91 6.69 28.15
CA SER A 125 -4.43 7.75 29.01
C SER A 125 -5.93 8.01 28.84
N SER A 126 -6.54 7.59 27.72
CA SER A 126 -7.92 7.95 27.39
C SER A 126 -8.64 6.85 26.61
N ASN A 127 -9.70 6.31 27.21
CA ASN A 127 -10.58 5.34 26.55
C ASN A 127 -11.24 5.91 25.29
N ILE A 128 -11.56 7.21 25.28
CA ILE A 128 -12.14 7.88 24.10
C ILE A 128 -11.15 7.86 22.95
N PHE A 129 -9.88 8.18 23.21
CA PHE A 129 -8.83 8.10 22.22
C PHE A 129 -8.65 6.66 21.72
N THR A 130 -8.63 5.70 22.64
CA THR A 130 -8.50 4.27 22.32
C THR A 130 -9.59 3.80 21.36
N TYR A 131 -10.87 3.96 21.71
CA TYR A 131 -11.96 3.48 20.86
C TYR A 131 -12.16 4.36 19.62
N GLY A 132 -11.90 5.66 19.71
CA GLY A 132 -11.97 6.59 18.57
C GLY A 132 -11.02 6.17 17.44
N PHE A 133 -9.74 6.03 17.73
CA PHE A 133 -8.78 5.69 16.67
C PHE A 133 -8.78 4.21 16.29
N SER A 134 -9.08 3.30 17.21
CA SER A 134 -9.09 1.86 16.88
C SER A 134 -10.33 1.39 16.10
N ILE A 135 -11.47 2.07 16.25
CA ILE A 135 -12.73 1.67 15.61
C ILE A 135 -13.18 2.75 14.63
N VAL A 136 -13.39 3.98 15.11
CA VAL A 136 -14.02 5.06 14.32
C VAL A 136 -13.13 5.51 13.16
N VAL A 137 -11.81 5.41 13.30
CA VAL A 137 -10.87 5.72 12.21
C VAL A 137 -10.52 4.49 11.38
N LEU A 138 -10.07 3.41 12.03
CA LEU A 138 -9.55 2.25 11.29
C LEU A 138 -10.61 1.58 10.42
N ILE A 139 -11.86 1.46 10.88
CA ILE A 139 -12.90 0.77 10.12
C ILE A 139 -13.24 1.53 8.84
N PRO A 140 -13.53 2.85 8.85
CA PRO A 140 -13.77 3.59 7.61
C PRO A 140 -12.59 3.58 6.65
N LEU A 141 -11.35 3.76 7.14
CA LEU A 141 -10.17 3.69 6.27
C LEU A 141 -10.01 2.30 5.64
N PHE A 142 -10.28 1.24 6.41
CA PHE A 142 -10.28 -0.13 5.90
C PHE A 142 -11.38 -0.35 4.85
N ILE A 143 -12.56 0.27 5.00
CA ILE A 143 -13.61 0.20 3.98
C ILE A 143 -13.16 0.95 2.72
N ILE A 144 -12.62 2.16 2.85
CA ILE A 144 -12.17 3.00 1.73
C ILE A 144 -11.15 2.28 0.85
N ILE A 145 -10.12 1.65 1.44
CA ILE A 145 -9.08 0.95 0.65
C ILE A 145 -9.61 -0.27 -0.14
N ASN A 146 -10.82 -0.75 0.15
CA ASN A 146 -11.45 -1.88 -0.55
C ASN A 146 -12.48 -1.43 -1.60
N ILE A 147 -12.74 -0.12 -1.72
CA ILE A 147 -13.62 0.42 -2.76
C ILE A 147 -12.78 0.71 -4.00
N ASP A 148 -13.27 0.29 -5.17
CA ASP A 148 -12.69 0.69 -6.45
C ASP A 148 -13.21 2.08 -6.83
N PHE A 149 -12.33 3.07 -6.77
CA PHE A 149 -12.60 4.45 -7.16
C PHE A 149 -12.16 4.75 -8.60
N THR A 150 -11.96 3.73 -9.43
CA THR A 150 -11.60 3.93 -10.84
C THR A 150 -12.70 4.70 -11.58
N GLU A 151 -12.34 5.84 -12.14
CA GLU A 151 -13.17 6.68 -12.97
C GLU A 151 -12.81 6.49 -14.45
N LYS A 152 -13.85 6.24 -15.27
CA LYS A 152 -13.74 6.00 -16.71
C LYS A 152 -14.87 6.74 -17.43
N GLU A 153 -14.59 7.98 -17.80
CA GLU A 153 -15.55 8.81 -18.55
C GLU A 153 -15.31 8.71 -20.05
N GLY A 154 -16.39 8.61 -20.82
CA GLY A 154 -16.29 8.50 -22.29
C GLY A 154 -15.60 7.22 -22.78
N TRP A 155 -15.44 6.21 -21.92
CA TRP A 155 -14.65 5.02 -22.19
C TRP A 155 -15.23 4.17 -23.32
N LYS A 156 -14.42 3.93 -24.35
CA LYS A 156 -14.71 3.00 -25.45
C LYS A 156 -13.52 2.10 -25.64
N GLU A 157 -13.75 0.80 -25.67
CA GLU A 157 -12.71 -0.21 -25.83
C GLU A 157 -12.98 -1.13 -27.01
N VAL A 158 -11.89 -1.55 -27.65
CA VAL A 158 -11.87 -2.59 -28.69
C VAL A 158 -10.78 -3.57 -28.32
N SER A 159 -11.16 -4.84 -28.18
CA SER A 159 -10.25 -5.93 -27.81
C SER A 159 -10.24 -7.01 -28.88
N SER A 160 -9.06 -7.57 -29.12
CA SER A 160 -8.79 -8.68 -30.04
C SER A 160 -7.91 -9.73 -29.36
N SER A 161 -7.44 -10.73 -30.11
CA SER A 161 -6.56 -11.78 -29.57
C SER A 161 -5.15 -11.29 -29.19
N SER A 162 -4.71 -10.15 -29.71
CA SER A 162 -3.33 -9.65 -29.57
C SER A 162 -3.22 -8.14 -29.37
N THR A 163 -4.35 -7.45 -29.31
CA THR A 163 -4.40 -5.98 -29.24
C THR A 163 -5.59 -5.55 -28.39
N PHE A 164 -5.38 -4.53 -27.57
CA PHE A 164 -6.39 -3.83 -26.80
C PHE A 164 -6.25 -2.33 -27.04
N GLU A 165 -7.34 -1.68 -27.41
CA GLU A 165 -7.41 -0.24 -27.66
C GLU A 165 -8.50 0.36 -26.78
N ALA A 166 -8.21 1.49 -26.14
CA ALA A 166 -9.20 2.27 -25.41
C ALA A 166 -9.07 3.77 -25.71
N THR A 167 -10.20 4.45 -25.81
CA THR A 167 -10.32 5.92 -25.88
C THR A 167 -11.22 6.41 -24.76
N PHE A 168 -10.89 7.52 -24.12
CA PHE A 168 -11.60 8.04 -22.95
C PHE A 168 -11.49 9.56 -22.86
N ASP A 169 -12.52 10.18 -22.30
CA ASP A 169 -12.56 11.61 -22.01
C ASP A 169 -11.88 11.93 -20.67
N ASN A 170 -11.99 11.02 -19.70
CA ASN A 170 -11.22 11.01 -18.46
C ASN A 170 -10.95 9.55 -18.02
N PHE A 171 -9.73 9.27 -17.61
CA PHE A 171 -9.35 8.02 -16.97
C PHE A 171 -8.47 8.31 -15.75
N ASN A 172 -9.04 8.06 -14.57
CA ASN A 172 -8.33 8.12 -13.30
C ASN A 172 -8.57 6.80 -12.57
N GLY A 173 -7.55 5.96 -12.46
CA GLY A 173 -7.71 4.64 -11.89
C GLY A 173 -6.89 3.55 -12.58
N LYS A 174 -7.43 2.33 -12.59
CA LYS A 174 -6.78 1.19 -13.24
C LYS A 174 -7.67 0.44 -14.25
N HIS A 175 -7.04 -0.20 -15.21
CA HIS A 175 -7.69 -1.15 -16.10
C HIS A 175 -6.80 -2.37 -16.32
N GLU A 176 -7.38 -3.56 -16.20
CA GLU A 176 -6.65 -4.82 -16.23
C GLU A 176 -6.99 -5.56 -17.54
N ILE A 177 -5.96 -5.88 -18.33
CA ILE A 177 -6.07 -6.63 -19.58
C ILE A 177 -5.57 -8.06 -19.30
N PRO A 178 -6.47 -9.06 -19.24
CA PRO A 178 -6.10 -10.44 -18.94
C PRO A 178 -5.44 -11.12 -20.15
N ILE A 179 -4.26 -11.71 -19.92
CA ILE A 179 -3.45 -12.44 -20.89
C ILE A 179 -3.21 -13.85 -20.36
N PRO A 180 -3.89 -14.89 -20.90
CA PRO A 180 -3.63 -16.27 -20.51
C PRO A 180 -2.27 -16.72 -21.07
N LEU A 181 -1.38 -17.17 -20.19
CA LEU A 181 -0.06 -17.70 -20.52
C LEU A 181 0.09 -19.15 -20.02
N ARG A 182 0.89 -19.93 -20.72
CA ARG A 182 1.35 -21.26 -20.29
C ARG A 182 2.76 -21.17 -19.74
N GLU A 183 3.11 -22.13 -18.91
CA GLU A 183 4.48 -22.30 -18.44
C GLU A 183 5.42 -22.46 -19.65
N GLY A 184 6.46 -21.62 -19.71
CA GLY A 184 7.40 -21.57 -20.81
C GLY A 184 7.10 -20.49 -21.86
N ASP A 185 5.89 -19.92 -21.87
CA ASP A 185 5.53 -18.86 -22.81
C ASP A 185 6.35 -17.60 -22.55
N THR A 186 6.75 -16.93 -23.63
CA THR A 186 7.34 -15.59 -23.57
C THR A 186 6.34 -14.55 -24.06
N LEU A 187 5.82 -13.73 -23.14
CA LEU A 187 5.00 -12.58 -23.45
C LEU A 187 5.90 -11.40 -23.81
N THR A 188 5.68 -10.81 -24.98
CA THR A 188 6.29 -9.54 -25.37
C THR A 188 5.18 -8.57 -25.73
N PHE A 189 5.19 -7.38 -25.15
CA PHE A 189 4.16 -6.38 -25.40
C PHE A 189 4.72 -4.97 -25.43
N TYR A 190 4.02 -4.09 -26.13
CA TYR A 190 4.32 -2.66 -26.15
C TYR A 190 3.03 -1.86 -25.97
N THR A 191 3.15 -0.72 -25.31
CA THR A 191 2.05 0.18 -25.01
C THR A 191 2.32 1.54 -25.64
N THR A 192 1.33 2.09 -26.32
CA THR A 192 1.34 3.48 -26.81
C THR A 192 0.25 4.25 -26.09
N PHE A 193 0.60 5.41 -25.53
CA PHE A 193 -0.34 6.30 -24.87
C PHE A 193 -0.41 7.62 -25.63
N ASN A 194 -1.62 8.05 -26.00
CA ASN A 194 -1.87 9.38 -26.53
C ASN A 194 -2.50 10.21 -25.42
N ASN A 195 -1.68 11.05 -24.80
CA ASN A 195 -2.08 11.92 -23.70
C ASN A 195 -2.37 13.32 -24.22
N GLU A 196 -3.63 13.76 -24.13
CA GLU A 196 -4.10 15.02 -24.70
C GLU A 196 -4.05 16.19 -23.71
N ASN A 197 -4.02 15.92 -22.40
CA ASN A 197 -4.13 16.93 -21.35
C ASN A 197 -2.92 16.99 -20.39
N GLY A 198 -1.93 16.11 -20.56
CA GLY A 198 -0.74 16.04 -19.71
C GLY A 198 -0.92 15.25 -18.41
N GLY A 199 -2.04 14.53 -18.24
CA GLY A 199 -2.30 13.68 -17.07
C GLY A 199 -1.30 12.53 -16.91
N GLY A 200 -1.20 11.96 -15.71
CA GLY A 200 -0.30 10.84 -15.42
C GLY A 200 -0.78 9.55 -16.07
N HIS A 201 0.16 8.67 -16.41
CA HIS A 201 -0.15 7.30 -16.85
C HIS A 201 1.01 6.36 -16.51
N GLY A 202 0.69 5.08 -16.39
CA GLY A 202 1.67 4.07 -16.09
C GLY A 202 1.18 2.67 -16.41
N LEU A 203 2.05 1.68 -16.22
CA LEU A 203 1.68 0.30 -16.35
C LEU A 203 2.50 -0.58 -15.41
N TYR A 204 1.92 -1.72 -15.04
CA TYR A 204 2.63 -2.82 -14.40
C TYR A 204 1.96 -4.14 -14.78
N MET A 205 2.57 -5.26 -14.39
CA MET A 205 1.97 -6.59 -14.59
C MET A 205 1.71 -7.29 -13.27
N LEU A 206 0.60 -8.03 -13.24
CA LEU A 206 0.24 -8.97 -12.18
C LEU A 206 0.27 -10.40 -12.70
N ASN A 207 0.64 -11.35 -11.86
CA ASN A 207 0.40 -12.77 -12.10
C ASN A 207 -0.99 -13.19 -11.62
N GLU A 208 -1.33 -14.47 -11.81
CA GLU A 208 -2.61 -15.08 -11.37
C GLU A 208 -2.93 -14.77 -9.89
N ASN A 209 -1.90 -14.69 -9.04
CA ASN A 209 -2.00 -14.50 -7.59
C ASN A 209 -1.96 -13.01 -7.15
N ASP A 210 -2.26 -12.07 -8.04
CA ASP A 210 -2.25 -10.62 -7.77
C ASP A 210 -0.89 -10.06 -7.32
N ARG A 211 0.21 -10.74 -7.66
CA ARG A 211 1.55 -10.25 -7.32
C ARG A 211 2.13 -9.44 -8.48
N LYS A 212 2.62 -8.24 -8.17
CA LYS A 212 3.41 -7.43 -9.10
C LYS A 212 4.65 -8.21 -9.53
N ILE A 213 4.84 -8.34 -10.84
CA ILE A 213 5.98 -9.03 -11.45
C ILE A 213 6.84 -8.04 -12.24
N GLY A 214 8.15 -8.28 -12.20
CA GLY A 214 9.11 -7.50 -12.97
C GLY A 214 9.13 -7.91 -14.44
N MET A 215 9.29 -6.93 -15.32
CA MET A 215 9.44 -7.13 -16.76
C MET A 215 10.85 -6.73 -17.17
N LYS A 216 11.35 -7.33 -18.25
CA LYS A 216 12.61 -6.92 -18.87
C LYS A 216 12.31 -5.99 -20.03
N GLU A 217 12.96 -4.84 -20.06
CA GLU A 217 12.96 -3.96 -21.23
C GLU A 217 13.84 -4.59 -22.30
N ARG A 218 13.26 -4.87 -23.47
CA ARG A 218 13.97 -5.45 -24.61
C ARG A 218 14.49 -4.37 -25.54
N ASN A 219 13.64 -3.38 -25.82
CA ASN A 219 13.88 -2.19 -26.65
C ASN A 219 13.08 -1.01 -26.05
N GLU A 220 13.24 0.20 -26.61
CA GLU A 220 12.39 1.35 -26.25
C GLU A 220 10.90 0.96 -26.35
N ASN A 221 10.20 1.02 -25.21
CA ASN A 221 8.77 0.73 -25.05
C ASN A 221 8.33 -0.73 -25.30
N GLU A 222 9.26 -1.68 -25.42
CA GLU A 222 8.96 -3.12 -25.57
C GLU A 222 9.34 -3.88 -24.28
N LEU A 223 8.33 -4.41 -23.61
CA LEU A 223 8.46 -5.14 -22.35
C LEU A 223 8.27 -6.64 -22.58
N GLN A 224 9.10 -7.42 -21.91
CA GLN A 224 9.08 -8.87 -22.01
C GLN A 224 8.96 -9.52 -20.63
N TYR A 225 8.18 -10.59 -20.58
CA TYR A 225 8.03 -11.46 -19.42
C TYR A 225 8.04 -12.94 -19.85
N TYR A 226 8.71 -13.77 -19.06
CA TYR A 226 8.74 -15.22 -19.24
C TYR A 226 7.87 -15.87 -18.18
N ALA A 227 6.85 -16.62 -18.61
CA ALA A 227 5.92 -17.30 -17.72
C ALA A 227 6.57 -18.53 -17.09
N ASP A 228 6.81 -18.46 -15.79
CA ASP A 228 7.30 -19.57 -14.97
C ASP A 228 6.18 -20.54 -14.54
N GLN A 229 4.92 -20.13 -14.68
CA GLN A 229 3.74 -20.92 -14.36
C GLN A 229 2.61 -20.63 -15.36
N SER A 230 1.74 -21.60 -15.58
CA SER A 230 0.53 -21.38 -16.38
C SER A 230 -0.51 -20.60 -15.57
N GLY A 231 -1.16 -19.60 -16.15
CA GLY A 231 -2.16 -18.77 -15.48
C GLY A 231 -2.61 -17.57 -16.31
N VAL A 232 -3.52 -16.77 -15.77
CA VAL A 232 -3.97 -15.50 -16.35
C VAL A 232 -3.18 -14.36 -15.73
N TYR A 233 -2.21 -13.89 -16.50
CA TYR A 233 -1.46 -12.69 -16.17
C TYR A 233 -2.26 -11.46 -16.57
N ARG A 234 -2.03 -10.32 -15.94
CA ARG A 234 -2.76 -9.08 -16.21
C ARG A 234 -1.80 -7.95 -16.48
N ILE A 235 -1.93 -7.31 -17.64
CA ILE A 235 -1.31 -6.01 -17.89
C ILE A 235 -2.24 -4.97 -17.29
N VAL A 236 -1.76 -4.24 -16.29
CA VAL A 236 -2.54 -3.21 -15.59
C VAL A 236 -2.09 -1.85 -16.08
N ILE A 237 -3.01 -1.12 -16.72
CA ILE A 237 -2.83 0.26 -17.14
C ILE A 237 -3.35 1.18 -16.04
N ILE A 238 -2.56 2.19 -15.67
CA ILE A 238 -2.94 3.22 -14.70
C ILE A 238 -3.14 4.53 -15.45
N GLY A 239 -4.21 5.26 -15.12
CA GLY A 239 -4.42 6.65 -15.48
C GLY A 239 -4.51 7.52 -14.22
N ASP A 240 -4.10 8.77 -14.34
CA ASP A 240 -4.16 9.81 -13.31
C ASP A 240 -4.64 11.09 -14.01
N ASP A 241 -5.95 11.34 -13.89
CA ASP A 241 -6.72 12.38 -14.58
C ASP A 241 -6.32 12.58 -16.06
N VAL A 242 -6.15 11.46 -16.78
CA VAL A 242 -5.66 11.49 -18.16
C VAL A 242 -6.79 11.43 -19.18
N LYS A 243 -6.69 12.29 -20.19
CA LYS A 243 -7.56 12.27 -21.37
C LYS A 243 -6.80 11.74 -22.58
N GLY A 244 -7.48 10.91 -23.38
CA GLY A 244 -7.00 10.50 -24.69
C GLY A 244 -7.22 9.02 -24.96
N SER A 245 -6.15 8.29 -25.28
CA SER A 245 -6.25 6.89 -25.64
C SER A 245 -5.00 6.09 -25.33
N PHE A 246 -5.14 4.78 -25.24
CA PHE A 246 -3.99 3.88 -25.26
C PHE A 246 -4.24 2.64 -26.11
N THR A 247 -3.14 2.07 -26.58
CA THR A 247 -3.11 0.80 -27.30
C THR A 247 -2.06 -0.10 -26.67
N VAL A 248 -2.44 -1.34 -26.35
CA VAL A 248 -1.54 -2.40 -25.92
C VAL A 248 -1.54 -3.49 -26.98
N ASN A 249 -0.37 -3.83 -27.49
CA ASN A 249 -0.19 -4.94 -28.42
C ASN A 249 0.72 -5.97 -27.78
N TRP A 250 0.40 -7.25 -27.95
CA TRP A 250 1.21 -8.33 -27.40
C TRP A 250 1.36 -9.51 -28.35
N LYS A 251 2.44 -10.26 -28.13
CA LYS A 251 2.73 -11.54 -28.77
C LYS A 251 3.15 -12.54 -27.70
N ILE A 252 2.69 -13.78 -27.88
CA ILE A 252 3.05 -14.93 -27.06
C ILE A 252 3.84 -15.89 -27.96
N GLU A 253 5.04 -16.26 -27.53
CA GLU A 253 5.93 -17.22 -28.20
C GLU A 253 6.22 -18.43 -27.32
#